data_AF-A0A7K8TLS5-F1
#
_entry.id   AF-A0A7K8TLS5-F1
#
_cell.length_a   1.000
_cell.length_b   1.000
_cell.length_c   1.000
_cell.angle_alpha   90.00
_cell.angle_beta   90.00
_cell.angle_gamma   90.00
#
_symmetry.space_group_name_H-M   'P 1'
#
loop_
_entity.id
_entity.type
_entity.pdbx_description
1 polymer ?
#
loop_
_entity_poly.entity_id
_entity_poly.type
_entity_poly.pdbx_seq_one_letter_code
_entity_poly.pdbx_strand_id
1 'polypeptide(L)'
;KKSEVSGVTTKADIKPKSIYHAKTWSDDVENLYRFQQAGYRDEVEYKQVKQVDMVECWPETGFVKKLQRRDNTFYYYDKQRECEDKE
;
A
#
# COMPACT_ATOMS: atom_id res chain seq x y z
N LYS A 1 33.61 -10.52 -19.28
CA LYS A 1 32.95 -11.29 -18.19
C LYS A 1 32.29 -10.27 -17.28
N LYS A 2 30.99 -10.00 -17.46
CA LYS A 2 30.25 -9.05 -16.62
C LYS A 2 29.93 -9.75 -15.30
N SER A 3 30.33 -9.14 -14.19
CA SER A 3 29.89 -9.53 -12.86
C SER A 3 29.25 -8.29 -12.25
N GLU A 4 27.94 -8.18 -12.39
CA GLU A 4 27.13 -7.21 -11.66
C GLU A 4 26.63 -7.93 -10.41
N VAL A 5 27.21 -7.58 -9.25
CA VAL A 5 26.73 -8.06 -7.96
C VAL A 5 25.55 -7.17 -7.60
N SER A 6 24.34 -7.61 -7.97
CA SER A 6 23.12 -7.00 -7.46
C SER A 6 22.99 -7.42 -6.00
N GLY A 7 23.50 -6.58 -5.09
CA GLY A 7 23.26 -6.69 -3.66
C GLY A 7 21.77 -6.56 -3.40
N VAL A 8 21.07 -7.69 -3.35
CA VAL A 8 19.73 -7.79 -2.77
C VAL A 8 19.91 -7.58 -1.27
N THR A 9 19.82 -6.32 -0.85
CA THR A 9 19.49 -6.00 0.53
C THR A 9 18.09 -6.56 0.75
N THR A 10 18.00 -7.70 1.43
CA THR A 10 16.73 -8.20 1.97
C THR A 10 16.12 -7.08 2.80
N LYS A 11 15.19 -6.29 2.24
CA LYS A 11 14.35 -5.37 3.00
C LYS A 11 13.73 -6.23 4.09
N ALA A 12 14.11 -5.97 5.34
CA ALA A 12 13.73 -6.78 6.49
C ALA A 12 12.21 -7.00 6.45
N ASP A 13 11.76 -8.20 6.82
CA ASP A 13 10.34 -8.51 6.93
C ASP A 13 9.78 -7.71 8.12
N ILE A 14 9.41 -6.45 7.86
CA ILE A 14 8.92 -5.52 8.88
C ILE A 14 7.49 -5.94 9.20
N LYS A 15 7.36 -6.68 10.29
CA LYS A 15 6.06 -7.06 10.87
C LYS A 15 5.59 -5.96 11.83
N PRO A 16 4.28 -5.68 11.86
CA PRO A 16 3.73 -4.70 12.78
C PRO A 16 3.79 -5.25 14.20
N LYS A 17 4.01 -4.38 15.19
CA LYS A 17 4.08 -4.77 16.60
C LYS A 17 2.70 -5.00 17.22
N SER A 18 1.72 -4.23 16.79
CA SER A 18 0.33 -4.28 17.27
C SER A 18 -0.60 -3.74 16.18
N ILE A 19 -1.90 -4.00 16.33
CA ILE A 19 -2.97 -3.53 15.45
C ILE A 19 -3.94 -2.72 16.30
N TYR A 20 -4.35 -1.56 15.80
CA TYR A 20 -5.38 -0.71 16.41
C TYR A 20 -6.43 -0.37 15.36
N HIS A 21 -7.69 -0.31 15.79
CA HIS A 21 -8.78 0.16 14.94
C HIS A 21 -8.83 1.68 14.94
N ALA A 22 -8.94 2.26 13.74
CA ALA A 22 -9.18 3.69 13.59
C ALA A 22 -10.54 4.06 14.21
N LYS A 23 -10.61 5.21 14.86
CA LYS A 23 -11.84 5.74 15.47
C LYS A 23 -12.44 6.92 14.69
N THR A 24 -11.62 7.54 13.86
CA THR A 24 -11.93 8.73 13.07
C THR A 24 -11.23 8.57 11.73
N TRP A 25 -11.89 9.04 10.67
CA TRP A 25 -11.28 9.08 9.36
C TRP A 25 -10.13 10.08 9.29
N SER A 26 -9.11 9.75 8.51
CA SER A 26 -8.01 10.62 8.09
C SER A 26 -7.48 10.15 6.74
N ASP A 27 -6.65 10.97 6.09
CA ASP A 27 -6.01 10.62 4.82
C ASP A 27 -5.16 9.32 4.92
N ASP A 28 -4.50 9.12 6.06
CA ASP A 28 -3.77 7.87 6.34
C ASP A 28 -4.72 6.67 6.48
N VAL A 29 -5.88 6.84 7.13
CA VAL A 29 -6.89 5.79 7.28
C VAL A 29 -7.49 5.43 5.91
N GLU A 30 -7.74 6.40 5.04
CA GLU A 30 -8.18 6.18 3.67
C GLU A 30 -7.19 5.30 2.89
N ASN A 31 -5.90 5.64 2.95
CA ASN A 31 -4.88 4.86 2.25
C ASN A 31 -4.71 3.46 2.87
N LEU A 32 -4.72 3.34 4.20
CA LEU A 32 -4.69 2.04 4.88
C LEU A 32 -5.89 1.17 4.47
N TYR A 33 -7.08 1.74 4.41
CA TYR A 33 -8.27 1.07 3.91
C TYR A 33 -8.06 0.52 2.49
N ARG A 34 -7.54 1.34 1.58
CA ARG A 34 -7.25 0.92 0.19
C ARG A 34 -6.25 -0.23 0.14
N PHE A 35 -5.15 -0.16 0.90
CA PHE A 35 -4.19 -1.26 0.99
C PHE A 35 -4.85 -2.56 1.49
N GLN A 36 -5.66 -2.46 2.55
CA GLN A 36 -6.35 -3.59 3.16
C GLN A 36 -7.36 -4.24 2.20
N GLN A 37 -8.15 -3.44 1.49
CA GLN A 37 -9.05 -3.91 0.43
C GLN A 37 -8.30 -4.69 -0.67
N ALA A 38 -7.08 -4.26 -1.02
CA ALA A 38 -6.25 -4.94 -2.01
C ALA A 38 -5.50 -6.18 -1.46
N GLY A 39 -5.62 -6.48 -0.16
CA GLY A 39 -4.99 -7.62 0.50
C GLY A 39 -3.59 -7.35 1.06
N TYR A 40 -3.28 -6.08 1.36
CA TYR A 40 -2.04 -5.64 1.99
C TYR A 40 -2.33 -4.91 3.30
N ARG A 41 -1.48 -5.06 4.30
CA ARG A 41 -1.62 -4.39 5.59
C ARG A 41 -1.42 -2.88 5.46
N ASP A 42 -0.44 -2.49 4.67
CA ASP A 42 0.04 -1.12 4.53
C ASP A 42 0.90 -0.97 3.25
N GLU A 43 1.36 0.26 2.98
CA GLU A 43 2.24 0.58 1.86
C GLU A 43 3.54 -0.21 1.88
N VAL A 44 4.09 -0.49 3.07
CA VAL A 44 5.38 -1.18 3.22
C VAL A 44 5.26 -2.62 2.74
N GLU A 45 4.20 -3.33 3.16
CA GLU A 45 3.93 -4.69 2.67
C GLU A 45 3.69 -4.68 1.15
N TYR A 46 2.92 -3.73 0.63
CA TYR A 46 2.69 -3.64 -0.81
C TYR A 46 4.00 -3.48 -1.60
N LYS A 47 4.87 -2.55 -1.19
CA LYS A 47 6.17 -2.32 -1.81
C LYS A 47 7.08 -3.55 -1.74
N GLN A 48 7.06 -4.25 -0.60
CA GLN A 48 7.83 -5.48 -0.43
C GLN A 48 7.29 -6.62 -1.30
N VAL A 49 5.97 -6.83 -1.35
CA VAL A 49 5.37 -7.92 -2.13
C VAL A 49 5.49 -7.68 -3.64
N LYS A 50 5.26 -6.44 -4.09
CA LYS A 50 5.31 -6.08 -5.51
C LYS A 50 6.68 -5.63 -6.00
N GLN A 51 7.66 -5.51 -5.11
CA GLN A 51 9.02 -5.08 -5.43
C GLN A 51 9.02 -3.73 -6.17
N VAL A 52 8.24 -2.78 -5.64
CA VAL A 52 8.13 -1.41 -6.17
C VAL A 52 8.62 -0.41 -5.12
N ASP A 53 9.21 0.70 -5.55
CA ASP A 53 9.68 1.76 -4.65
C ASP A 53 8.61 2.82 -4.36
N MET A 54 7.69 3.03 -5.31
CA MET A 54 6.62 4.03 -5.23
C MET A 54 5.25 3.43 -5.53
N VAL A 55 4.23 3.97 -4.89
CA VAL A 55 2.81 3.65 -5.16
C VAL A 55 2.23 4.74 -6.04
N GLU A 56 1.35 4.37 -6.97
CA GLU A 56 0.65 5.36 -7.80
C GLU A 56 -0.43 6.05 -6.98
N CYS A 57 -0.27 7.35 -6.75
CA CYS A 57 -1.21 8.18 -6.00
C CYS A 57 -1.75 9.33 -6.87
N TRP A 58 -2.93 9.84 -6.51
CA TRP A 58 -3.47 11.06 -7.08
C TRP A 58 -2.63 12.27 -6.64
N PRO A 59 -2.21 13.16 -7.56
CA PRO A 59 -1.35 14.29 -7.20
C PRO A 59 -2.08 15.36 -6.37
N GLU A 60 -3.40 15.41 -6.45
CA GLU A 60 -4.23 16.41 -5.75
C GLU A 60 -4.43 16.05 -4.27
N THR A 61 -4.68 14.78 -3.96
CA THR A 61 -5.04 14.31 -2.60
C THR A 61 -3.97 13.44 -1.94
N GLY A 62 -3.05 12.88 -2.72
CA GLY A 62 -2.10 11.89 -2.23
C GLY A 62 -2.71 10.50 -2.00
N PHE A 63 -3.98 10.30 -2.34
CA PHE A 63 -4.63 9.00 -2.17
C PHE A 63 -4.15 7.98 -3.19
N VAL A 64 -4.03 6.73 -2.77
CA VAL A 64 -3.67 5.60 -3.63
C VAL A 64 -4.64 5.51 -4.79
N LYS A 65 -4.15 5.63 -6.01
CA LYS A 65 -4.96 5.60 -7.24
C LYS A 65 -5.18 4.18 -7.75
N LYS A 66 -4.18 3.33 -7.59
CA LYS A 66 -4.18 1.97 -8.15
C LYS A 66 -3.30 1.02 -7.36
N LEU A 67 -3.81 -0.18 -7.08
CA LEU A 67 -3.04 -1.27 -6.49
C LEU A 67 -3.20 -2.54 -7.30
N GLN A 68 -2.10 -3.28 -7.50
CA GLN A 68 -2.18 -4.65 -7.98
C GLN A 68 -2.43 -5.58 -6.79
N ARG A 69 -3.44 -6.42 -6.86
CA ARG A 69 -3.79 -7.41 -5.82
C ARG A 69 -2.86 -8.62 -5.86
N ARG A 70 -3.01 -9.52 -4.88
CA ARG A 70 -2.21 -10.77 -4.79
C ARG A 70 -2.51 -11.74 -5.94
N ASP A 71 -3.71 -11.70 -6.50
CA ASP A 71 -4.13 -12.48 -7.68
C ASP A 71 -3.71 -11.84 -9.03
N ASN A 72 -2.91 -10.76 -8.98
CA ASN A 72 -2.45 -9.97 -10.12
C ASN A 72 -3.53 -9.15 -10.85
N THR A 73 -4.76 -9.12 -10.35
CA THR A 73 -5.79 -8.16 -10.80
C THR A 73 -5.50 -6.77 -10.23
N PHE A 74 -6.20 -5.74 -10.73
CA PHE A 74 -5.98 -4.36 -10.31
C PHE A 74 -7.24 -3.77 -9.68
N TYR A 75 -7.06 -3.08 -8.56
CA TYR A 75 -8.04 -2.14 -8.03
C TYR A 75 -7.66 -0.71 -8.41
N TYR A 76 -8.68 0.05 -8.76
CA TYR A 76 -8.62 1.47 -9.07
C TYR A 76 -9.51 2.18 -8.06
N TYR A 77 -9.03 3.30 -7.55
CA TYR A 77 -9.66 4.05 -6.49
C TYR A 77 -9.91 5.49 -6.93
N ASP A 78 -10.99 6.08 -6.42
CA ASP A 78 -11.31 7.47 -6.74
C ASP A 78 -10.29 8.43 -6.11
N LYS A 79 -10.22 9.65 -6.65
CA LYS A 79 -9.39 10.71 -6.05
C LYS A 79 -10.00 11.27 -4.77
N GLN A 80 -11.30 11.08 -4.57
CA GLN A 80 -12.03 11.45 -3.36
C GLN A 80 -12.05 10.30 -2.33
N ARG A 81 -12.53 10.62 -1.13
CA ARG A 81 -12.72 9.69 -0.01
C ARG A 81 -13.67 8.55 -0.39
N GLU A 82 -13.28 7.31 -0.11
CA GLU A 82 -14.10 6.11 -0.29
C GLU A 82 -14.38 5.39 1.05
N CYS A 83 -13.56 5.59 2.08
CA CYS A 83 -13.77 5.01 3.40
C CYS A 83 -14.81 5.82 4.19
N GLU A 84 -16.06 5.34 4.26
CA GLU A 84 -17.11 5.95 5.08
C GLU A 84 -16.82 5.75 6.59
N ASP A 85 -17.38 6.59 7.47
CA ASP A 85 -17.13 6.51 8.93
C ASP A 85 -17.60 5.20 9.61
N LYS A 86 -18.25 4.30 8.86
CA LYS A 86 -18.75 3.00 9.33
C LYS A 86 -17.83 1.83 8.99
N GLU A 87 -16.80 2.06 8.17
CA GLU A 87 -15.85 1.04 7.68
C GLU A 87 -14.65 0.86 8.64
#